data_AF-A0A7S1VMI4-F1
#
_entry.id   AF-A0A7S1VMI4-F1
#
_cell.length_a   1.000
_cell.length_b   1.000
_cell.length_c   1.000
_cell.angle_alpha   90.00
_cell.angle_beta   90.00
_cell.angle_gamma   90.00
#
_symmetry.space_group_name_H-M   'P 1'
#
loop_
_entity.id
_entity.type
_entity.pdbx_description
1 polymer ?
#
loop_
_entity_poly.entity_id
_entity_poly.type
_entity_poly.pdbx_seq_one_letter_code
_entity_poly.pdbx_strand_id
1 'polypeptide(L)'
;TWHFTSHTARFHKRFEPFATIPQPPPLTFADFEQGSDFSSVTQEELLASAADSFKLAKNMLDKVSSNTSVINKDFCVIPESSLQGLTKICVGNSVFLMKLRQMVGKDGTASGSATFDFGNHQHFCTVRLS
;
A
#
# COMPACT_ATOMS: atom_id res chain seq x y z
N THR A 1 -24.22 23.03 -7.93
CA THR A 1 -23.90 22.33 -6.66
C THR A 1 -22.66 22.97 -6.07
N TRP A 2 -22.70 23.47 -4.84
CA TRP A 2 -21.55 24.08 -4.20
C TRP A 2 -20.58 22.99 -3.72
N HIS A 3 -19.33 23.01 -4.18
CA HIS A 3 -18.29 22.14 -3.67
C HIS A 3 -17.54 22.86 -2.55
N PHE A 4 -17.75 22.42 -1.30
CA PHE A 4 -17.09 22.99 -0.12
C PHE A 4 -15.56 22.80 -0.12
N THR A 5 -15.05 21.84 -0.90
CA THR A 5 -13.62 21.52 -0.97
C THR A 5 -13.23 21.04 -2.37
N SER A 6 -11.92 21.07 -2.68
CA SER A 6 -11.33 20.54 -3.90
C SER A 6 -10.31 19.44 -3.59
N HIS A 7 -9.90 18.65 -4.59
CA HIS A 7 -8.83 17.66 -4.43
C HIS A 7 -7.50 18.32 -4.05
N THR A 8 -7.15 19.43 -4.71
CA THR A 8 -5.96 20.22 -4.41
C THR A 8 -5.93 20.76 -2.98
N ALA A 9 -7.06 21.29 -2.48
CA ALA A 9 -7.15 21.78 -1.10
C ALA A 9 -6.95 20.64 -0.08
N ARG A 10 -7.54 19.46 -0.33
CA ARG A 10 -7.34 18.27 0.52
C ARG A 10 -5.90 17.77 0.48
N PHE A 11 -5.25 17.80 -0.68
CA PHE A 11 -3.84 17.46 -0.84
C PHE A 11 -2.96 18.37 0.01
N HIS A 12 -3.07 19.69 -0.16
CA HIS A 12 -2.25 20.64 0.62
C HIS A 12 -2.46 20.46 2.12
N LYS A 13 -3.70 20.25 2.56
CA LYS A 13 -3.97 20.02 3.98
C LYS A 13 -3.35 18.70 4.49
N ARG A 14 -3.34 17.65 3.68
CA ARG A 14 -2.73 16.34 4.04
C ARG A 14 -1.21 16.42 4.17
N PHE A 15 -0.54 17.24 3.33
CA PHE A 15 0.91 17.34 3.28
C PHE A 15 1.49 18.58 4.00
N GLU A 16 0.64 19.43 4.57
CA GLU A 16 1.02 20.63 5.35
C GLU A 16 2.14 20.38 6.38
N PRO A 17 2.15 19.28 7.17
CA PRO A 17 3.22 19.03 8.14
C PRO A 17 4.63 18.90 7.53
N PHE A 18 4.72 18.56 6.24
CA PHE A 18 5.99 18.35 5.54
C PHE A 18 6.48 19.60 4.80
N ALA A 19 5.68 20.67 4.74
CA ALA A 19 6.00 21.87 3.97
C ALA A 19 7.26 22.61 4.45
N THR A 20 7.69 22.37 5.69
CA THR A 20 8.88 22.97 6.29
C THR A 20 10.15 22.12 6.13
N ILE A 21 10.02 20.89 5.62
CA ILE A 21 11.16 19.99 5.44
C ILE A 21 11.84 20.32 4.10
N PRO A 22 13.12 20.74 4.10
CA PRO A 22 13.78 21.21 2.89
C PRO A 22 14.22 20.09 1.95
N GLN A 23 14.44 18.88 2.48
CA GLN A 23 14.93 17.73 1.73
C GLN A 23 14.28 16.43 2.26
N PRO A 24 13.71 15.58 1.39
CA PRO A 24 13.52 15.79 -0.05
C PRO A 24 12.55 16.95 -0.36
N PRO A 25 12.55 17.51 -1.59
CA PRO A 25 11.60 18.55 -1.98
C PRO A 25 10.15 18.13 -1.71
N PRO A 26 9.26 19.05 -1.31
CA PRO A 26 7.84 18.73 -1.10
C PRO A 26 7.15 18.20 -2.36
N LEU A 27 6.33 17.16 -2.19
CA LEU A 27 5.49 16.62 -3.27
C LEU A 27 4.49 17.69 -3.73
N THR A 28 4.45 17.99 -5.03
CA THR A 28 3.43 18.90 -5.58
C THR A 28 2.15 18.13 -5.93
N PHE A 29 1.03 18.84 -6.06
CA PHE A 29 -0.22 18.21 -6.49
C PHE A 29 -0.11 17.63 -7.91
N ALA A 30 0.63 18.30 -8.80
CA ALA A 30 0.87 17.82 -10.16
C ALA A 30 1.68 16.51 -10.15
N ASP A 31 2.73 16.41 -9.31
CA ASP A 31 3.50 15.17 -9.16
C ASP A 31 2.62 14.03 -8.63
N PHE A 32 1.72 14.34 -7.69
CA PHE A 32 0.77 13.36 -7.16
C PHE A 32 -0.23 12.87 -8.21
N GLU A 33 -0.80 13.78 -9.01
CA GLU A 33 -1.71 13.41 -10.10
C GLU A 33 -1.00 12.57 -11.16
N GLN A 34 0.17 13.00 -11.61
CA GLN A 34 0.97 12.26 -12.58
C GLN A 34 1.40 10.88 -12.04
N GLY A 35 1.87 10.82 -10.79
CA GLY A 35 2.31 9.57 -10.16
C GLY A 35 1.17 8.60 -9.83
N SER A 36 -0.07 9.08 -9.83
CA SER A 36 -1.27 8.27 -9.60
C SER A 36 -2.06 8.00 -10.90
N ASP A 37 -1.54 8.44 -12.04
CA ASP A 37 -2.15 8.20 -13.35
C ASP A 37 -1.76 6.82 -13.89
N PHE A 38 -2.70 5.88 -13.78
CA PHE A 38 -2.56 4.53 -14.33
C PHE A 38 -3.31 4.36 -15.65
N SER A 39 -3.72 5.44 -16.34
CA SER A 39 -4.48 5.38 -17.59
C SER A 39 -3.77 4.67 -18.74
N SER A 40 -2.43 4.60 -18.67
CA SER A 40 -1.58 3.90 -19.65
C SER A 40 -1.39 2.41 -19.39
N VAL A 41 -1.85 1.91 -18.24
CA VAL A 41 -1.64 0.52 -17.80
C VAL A 41 -2.99 -0.19 -17.73
N THR A 42 -3.05 -1.43 -18.23
CA THR A 42 -4.29 -2.20 -18.10
C THR A 42 -4.55 -2.59 -16.65
N GLN A 43 -5.83 -2.75 -16.28
CA GLN A 43 -6.18 -3.21 -14.93
C GLN A 43 -5.54 -4.57 -14.61
N GLU A 44 -5.42 -5.46 -15.59
CA GLU A 44 -4.78 -6.76 -15.40
C GLU A 44 -3.29 -6.62 -15.06
N GLU A 45 -2.55 -5.78 -15.78
CA GLU A 45 -1.14 -5.50 -15.50
C GLU A 45 -0.96 -4.85 -14.12
N LEU A 46 -1.84 -3.91 -13.76
CA LEU A 46 -1.79 -3.24 -12.45
C LEU A 46 -2.02 -4.24 -11.31
N LEU A 47 -3.02 -5.11 -11.43
CA LEU A 47 -3.33 -6.14 -10.43
C LEU A 47 -2.21 -7.19 -10.35
N ALA A 48 -1.63 -7.59 -11.48
CA ALA A 48 -0.51 -8.53 -11.53
C ALA A 48 0.74 -7.94 -10.87
N SER A 49 1.10 -6.69 -11.22
CA SER A 49 2.23 -5.97 -10.64
C SER A 49 2.10 -5.79 -9.11
N ALA A 50 0.88 -5.45 -8.65
CA ALA A 50 0.61 -5.35 -7.22
C ALA A 50 0.75 -6.71 -6.51
N ALA A 51 0.28 -7.81 -7.12
CA ALA A 51 0.39 -9.15 -6.55
C ALA A 51 1.84 -9.61 -6.44
N ASP A 52 2.65 -9.35 -7.48
CA ASP A 52 4.08 -9.65 -7.49
C ASP A 52 4.84 -8.82 -6.46
N SER A 53 4.46 -7.55 -6.25
CA SER A 53 5.05 -6.69 -5.22
C SER A 53 4.84 -7.25 -3.81
N PHE A 54 3.63 -7.71 -3.48
CA PHE A 54 3.37 -8.34 -2.18
C PHE A 54 4.09 -9.69 -2.02
N LYS A 55 4.19 -10.49 -3.09
CA LYS A 55 4.94 -11.74 -3.09
C LYS A 55 6.44 -11.49 -2.84
N LEU A 56 7.01 -10.49 -3.51
CA LEU A 56 8.40 -10.08 -3.32
C LEU A 56 8.65 -9.58 -1.90
N ALA A 57 7.77 -8.71 -1.38
CA ALA A 57 7.85 -8.24 0.00
C ALA A 57 7.81 -9.39 1.02
N LYS A 58 6.91 -10.35 0.85
CA LYS A 58 6.84 -11.55 1.70
C LYS A 58 8.14 -12.35 1.66
N ASN A 59 8.70 -12.59 0.48
CA ASN A 59 9.95 -13.33 0.34
C ASN A 59 11.13 -12.61 1.02
N MET A 60 11.14 -11.27 1.00
CA MET A 60 12.14 -10.48 1.73
C MET A 60 11.94 -10.57 3.25
N LEU A 61 10.70 -10.53 3.73
CA LEU A 61 10.39 -10.72 5.15
C LEU A 61 10.78 -12.11 5.66
N ASP A 62 10.61 -13.16 4.85
CA ASP A 62 11.06 -14.51 5.20
C ASP A 62 12.58 -14.56 5.37
N LYS A 63 13.33 -13.92 4.45
CA LYS A 63 14.80 -13.82 4.55
C LYS A 63 15.24 -13.04 5.77
N VAL A 64 14.55 -11.95 6.11
CA VAL A 64 14.86 -11.19 7.33
C VAL A 64 14.58 -12.07 8.55
N SER A 65 13.40 -12.70 8.59
CA SER A 65 12.99 -13.60 9.68
C SER A 65 13.97 -14.76 9.90
N SER A 66 14.45 -15.40 8.83
CA SER A 66 15.41 -16.51 8.93
C SER A 66 16.80 -16.07 9.40
N ASN A 67 17.18 -14.81 9.17
CA ASN A 67 18.48 -14.26 9.55
C ASN A 67 18.47 -13.55 10.92
N THR A 68 17.30 -13.38 11.55
CA THR A 68 17.15 -12.67 12.84
C THR A 68 17.99 -13.29 13.98
N SER A 69 18.33 -14.58 13.88
CA SER A 69 19.21 -15.28 14.85
C SER A 69 20.69 -14.92 14.69
N VAL A 70 21.10 -14.43 13.52
CA VAL A 70 22.49 -14.05 13.18
C VAL A 70 22.72 -12.55 13.40
N ILE A 71 21.66 -11.75 13.31
CA ILE A 71 21.73 -10.30 13.49
C ILE A 71 21.91 -9.99 14.98
N ASN A 72 22.91 -9.16 15.29
CA ASN A 72 23.14 -8.71 16.66
C ASN A 72 21.88 -8.01 17.20
N LYS A 73 21.29 -8.58 18.26
CA LYS A 73 20.05 -8.10 18.89
C LYS A 73 20.18 -6.68 19.46
N ASP A 74 21.41 -6.22 19.70
CA ASP A 74 21.69 -4.85 20.14
C ASP A 74 21.48 -3.82 19.02
N PHE A 75 21.48 -4.25 17.75
CA PHE A 75 21.36 -3.38 16.58
C PHE A 75 20.08 -3.60 15.75
N CYS A 76 19.30 -4.65 16.04
CA CYS A 76 18.05 -4.93 15.35
C CYS A 76 16.92 -5.17 16.35
N VAL A 77 16.12 -4.13 16.56
CA VAL A 77 15.02 -4.09 17.54
C VAL A 77 13.68 -4.42 16.87
N ILE A 78 13.66 -5.09 15.71
CA ILE A 78 12.39 -5.41 15.06
C ILE A 78 11.73 -6.56 15.84
N PRO A 79 10.57 -6.33 16.49
CA PRO A 79 9.89 -7.39 17.21
C PRO A 79 9.44 -8.47 16.22
N GLU A 80 9.57 -9.74 16.60
CA GLU A 80 9.11 -10.85 15.76
C GLU A 80 7.61 -10.72 15.42
N SER A 81 6.81 -10.24 16.37
CA SER A 81 5.39 -9.95 16.17
C SER A 81 5.14 -8.92 15.05
N SER A 82 6.02 -7.93 14.89
CA SER A 82 5.95 -6.96 13.80
C SER A 82 6.26 -7.61 12.45
N LEU A 83 7.28 -8.46 12.37
CA LEU A 83 7.59 -9.22 11.15
C LEU A 83 6.43 -10.16 10.75
N GLN A 84 5.87 -10.89 11.71
CA GLN A 84 4.70 -11.74 11.48
C GLN A 84 3.48 -10.93 11.02
N GLY A 85 3.25 -9.74 11.61
CA GLY A 85 2.20 -8.82 11.19
C GLY A 85 2.36 -8.36 9.74
N LEU A 86 3.57 -7.96 9.34
CA LEU A 86 3.88 -7.58 7.96
C LEU A 86 3.70 -8.76 6.99
N THR A 87 4.11 -9.96 7.36
CA THR A 87 3.89 -11.17 6.56
C THR A 87 2.40 -11.44 6.35
N LYS A 88 1.59 -11.33 7.41
CA LYS A 88 0.12 -11.46 7.31
C LYS A 88 -0.48 -10.45 6.35
N ILE A 89 0.00 -9.21 6.36
CA ILE A 89 -0.45 -8.16 5.44
C ILE A 89 -0.12 -8.50 4.00
N CYS A 90 1.11 -8.94 3.73
CA CYS A 90 1.51 -9.33 2.37
C CYS A 90 0.61 -10.45 1.83
N VAL A 91 0.40 -11.50 2.62
CA VAL A 91 -0.48 -12.62 2.23
C VAL A 91 -1.93 -12.16 2.07
N GLY A 92 -2.46 -11.40 3.02
CA GLY A 92 -3.84 -10.91 3.00
C GLY A 92 -4.13 -10.04 1.78
N ASN A 93 -3.22 -9.13 1.45
CA ASN A 93 -3.37 -8.24 0.30
C ASN A 93 -3.16 -8.97 -1.03
N SER A 94 -2.27 -9.99 -1.11
CA SER A 94 -2.20 -10.87 -2.27
C SER A 94 -3.51 -11.61 -2.52
N VAL A 95 -4.14 -12.16 -1.47
CA VAL A 95 -5.45 -12.83 -1.58
C VAL A 95 -6.55 -11.85 -1.98
N PHE A 96 -6.53 -10.63 -1.44
CA PHE A 96 -7.44 -9.56 -1.85
C PHE A 96 -7.35 -9.28 -3.36
N LEU A 97 -6.13 -9.13 -3.90
CA LEU A 97 -5.91 -8.86 -5.32
C LEU A 97 -6.40 -10.02 -6.20
N MET A 98 -6.20 -11.26 -5.76
CA MET A 98 -6.74 -12.44 -6.47
C MET A 98 -8.27 -12.41 -6.53
N LYS A 99 -8.93 -12.05 -5.42
CA LYS A 99 -10.40 -11.89 -5.40
C LYS A 99 -10.87 -10.73 -6.25
N LEU A 100 -10.17 -9.59 -6.20
CA LEU A 100 -10.48 -8.41 -7.00
C LEU A 100 -10.40 -8.75 -8.50
N ARG A 101 -9.36 -9.49 -8.92
CA ARG A 101 -9.22 -9.97 -10.30
C ARG A 101 -10.37 -10.88 -10.75
N GLN A 102 -10.97 -11.65 -9.84
CA GLN A 102 -12.14 -12.47 -10.15
C GLN A 102 -13.44 -11.64 -10.25
N MET A 103 -13.53 -10.53 -9.51
CA MET A 103 -14.70 -9.65 -9.49
C MET A 103 -14.70 -8.61 -10.61
N VAL A 104 -13.52 -8.18 -11.07
CA VAL A 104 -13.38 -7.36 -12.28
C VAL A 104 -13.78 -8.23 -13.47
N GLY A 105 -15.00 -7.99 -14.00
CA GLY A 105 -15.51 -8.67 -15.18
C GLY A 105 -14.70 -8.32 -16.45
N LYS A 106 -15.05 -8.94 -17.58
CA LYS A 106 -14.41 -8.67 -18.89
C LYS A 106 -14.51 -7.20 -19.34
N ASP A 107 -15.47 -6.46 -18.78
CA ASP A 107 -15.75 -5.06 -19.12
C ASP A 107 -14.95 -4.06 -18.24
N GLY A 108 -14.06 -4.54 -17.36
CA GLY A 108 -13.20 -3.69 -16.53
C GLY A 108 -13.91 -2.94 -15.39
N THR A 109 -15.19 -3.24 -15.16
CA THR A 109 -15.97 -2.66 -14.08
C THR A 109 -16.15 -3.66 -12.94
N ALA A 110 -15.68 -3.30 -11.74
CA ALA A 110 -16.02 -3.99 -10.49
C ALA A 110 -16.85 -3.03 -9.63
N SER A 111 -17.94 -3.53 -9.06
CA SER A 111 -18.69 -2.84 -8.01
C SER A 111 -18.32 -3.43 -6.66
N GLY A 112 -18.08 -2.56 -5.69
CA GLY A 112 -17.72 -2.95 -4.33
C GLY A 112 -17.07 -1.79 -3.58
N SER A 113 -17.06 -1.85 -2.26
CA SER A 113 -16.27 -0.91 -1.45
C SER A 113 -15.04 -1.59 -0.87
N ALA A 114 -13.96 -0.83 -0.74
CA ALA A 114 -12.76 -1.27 -0.06
C ALA A 114 -12.77 -0.75 1.38
N THR A 115 -12.45 -1.62 2.33
CA THR A 115 -12.23 -1.26 3.73
C THR A 115 -10.79 -1.56 4.12
N PHE A 116 -10.22 -0.72 4.99
CA PHE A 116 -8.84 -0.83 5.45
C PHE A 116 -8.80 -1.31 6.90
N ASP A 117 -8.18 -2.45 7.12
CA ASP A 117 -8.02 -3.06 8.45
C ASP A 117 -6.56 -2.96 8.93
N PHE A 118 -6.35 -2.30 10.08
CA PHE A 118 -5.03 -2.13 10.70
C PHE A 118 -4.80 -3.08 11.89
N GLY A 119 -5.63 -4.11 12.07
CA GLY A 119 -5.52 -5.07 13.17
C GLY A 119 -4.23 -5.90 13.17
N ASN A 120 -3.62 -6.12 12.00
CA ASN A 120 -2.38 -6.91 11.87
C ASN A 120 -1.09 -6.08 12.05
N HIS A 121 -1.13 -4.76 11.78
CA HIS A 121 0.02 -3.86 11.89
C HIS A 121 -0.43 -2.40 11.98
N GLN A 122 0.26 -1.59 12.78
CA GLN A 122 -0.15 -0.21 13.07
C GLN A 122 0.03 0.74 11.88
N HIS A 123 1.00 0.48 11.01
CA HIS A 123 1.34 1.36 9.89
C HIS A 123 0.84 0.87 8.52
N PHE A 124 0.51 -0.40 8.40
CA PHE A 124 0.14 -1.02 7.13
C PHE A 124 -1.18 -1.76 7.30
N CYS A 125 -2.09 -1.62 6.33
CA CYS A 125 -3.41 -2.23 6.40
C CYS A 125 -3.52 -3.50 5.54
N THR A 126 -4.44 -4.36 5.94
CA THR A 126 -5.05 -5.36 5.06
C THR A 126 -6.27 -4.76 4.39
N VAL A 127 -6.35 -4.84 3.06
CA VAL A 127 -7.51 -4.35 2.30
C VAL A 127 -8.55 -5.46 2.20
N ARG A 128 -9.83 -5.12 2.42
CA ARG A 128 -10.96 -6.05 2.31
C ARG A 128 -12.01 -5.50 1.36
N LEU A 129 -12.57 -6.37 0.52
CA LEU A 129 -13.75 -6.05 -0.29
C LEU A 129 -15.00 -6.27 0.57
N SER A 130 -15.88 -5.28 0.57
CA SER A 130 -17.21 -5.30 1.18
C SER A 130 -18.28 -5.16 0.11
#